data_AF-A0A2W6YVB8-F1
#
_entry.id   AF-A0A2W6YVB8-F1
#
_cell.length_a   1.000
_cell.length_b   1.000
_cell.length_c   1.000
_cell.angle_alpha   90.00
_cell.angle_beta   90.00
_cell.angle_gamma   90.00
#
_symmetry.space_group_name_H-M   'P 1'
#
loop_
_entity.id
_entity.type
_entity.pdbx_description
1 polymer ?
#
loop_
_entity_poly.entity_id
_entity_poly.type
_entity_poly.pdbx_seq_one_letter_code
_entity_poly.pdbx_strand_id
1 'polypeptide(L)' 'MLTPSIVADTAKARRVREPREIAARALCRRAGHPENTKFEGKPMWMSFLPDADAVLAALASGA' A
#
# COMPACT_ATOMS: atom_id res chain seq x y z
N MET A 1 33.76 -1.47 -20.27
CA MET A 1 32.67 -2.40 -19.91
C MET A 1 32.27 -2.13 -18.47
N LEU A 2 31.37 -1.17 -18.23
CA LEU A 2 30.82 -0.89 -16.89
C LEU A 2 29.33 -1.26 -16.91
N THR A 3 28.92 -2.10 -15.96
CA THR A 3 27.54 -2.55 -15.77
C THR A 3 26.73 -1.49 -15.01
N PRO A 4 25.57 -1.03 -15.51
CA PRO A 4 24.65 -0.22 -14.73
C PRO A 4 23.54 -1.12 -14.17
N SER A 5 23.76 -1.78 -13.04
CA SER A 5 22.69 -2.52 -12.33
C SER A 5 22.52 -2.14 -10.86
N ILE A 6 23.34 -1.24 -10.32
CA ILE A 6 23.33 -0.93 -8.88
C ILE A 6 22.56 0.36 -8.53
N VAL A 7 22.20 1.19 -9.52
CA VAL A 7 21.52 2.48 -9.26
C VAL A 7 19.98 2.39 -9.43
N ALA A 8 19.45 1.27 -9.91
CA ALA A 8 18.01 1.15 -10.21
C ALA A 8 17.13 0.74 -9.00
N ASP A 9 17.73 0.34 -7.87
CA ASP A 9 16.98 -0.17 -6.71
C ASP A 9 16.55 0.92 -5.72
N THR A 10 17.24 2.06 -5.67
CA THR A 10 16.93 3.13 -4.70
C THR A 10 15.90 4.15 -5.19
N ALA A 11 15.52 4.09 -6.47
CA ALA A 11 14.55 5.01 -7.07
C ALA A 11 13.08 4.51 -7.04
N LYS A 12 12.81 3.27 -6.63
CA LYS A 12 11.48 2.64 -6.77
C LYS A 12 10.47 2.92 -5.64
N ALA A 13 10.88 3.49 -4.49
CA ALA A 13 10.00 3.46 -3.29
C ALA A 13 9.83 4.76 -2.48
N ARG A 14 10.26 5.93 -2.96
CA ARG A 14 9.74 7.21 -2.45
C ARG A 14 8.72 7.82 -3.41
N ARG A 15 7.84 6.97 -3.97
CA ARG A 15 6.51 7.46 -4.32
C ARG A 15 5.82 7.69 -2.99
N VAL A 16 5.37 8.91 -2.72
CA VAL A 16 4.42 9.16 -1.65
C VAL A 16 3.27 8.19 -1.92
N ARG A 17 3.25 7.04 -1.22
CA ARG A 17 2.11 6.14 -1.33
C ARG A 17 0.97 6.92 -0.74
N GLU A 18 -0.13 7.01 -1.48
CA GLU A 18 -1.34 7.66 -1.01
C GLU A 18 -1.65 7.13 0.40
N PRO A 19 -2.00 7.99 1.37
CA PRO A 19 -2.35 7.57 2.73
C PRO A 19 -3.34 6.40 2.74
N ARG A 20 -4.22 6.38 1.73
CA ARG A 20 -5.17 5.31 1.41
C ARG A 20 -4.51 3.96 1.12
N GLU A 21 -3.48 3.92 0.29
CA GLU A 21 -2.74 2.69 -0.03
C GLU A 21 -1.96 2.18 1.19
N ILE A 22 -1.40 3.09 1.99
CA ILE A 22 -0.68 2.74 3.22
C ILE A 22 -1.65 2.12 4.24
N ALA A 23 -2.79 2.77 4.48
CA ALA A 23 -3.82 2.28 5.39
C ALA A 23 -4.38 0.94 4.93
N ALA A 24 -4.70 0.80 3.63
CA ALA A 24 -5.21 -0.45 3.08
C ALA A 24 -4.20 -1.61 3.19
N ARG A 25 -2.91 -1.36 2.97
CA ARG A 25 -1.86 -2.37 3.19
C ARG A 25 -1.65 -2.71 4.66
N ALA A 26 -1.73 -1.73 5.55
CA ALA A 26 -1.64 -1.96 6.99
C ALA A 26 -2.82 -2.83 7.49
N LEU A 27 -4.03 -2.57 7.00
CA LEU A 27 -5.22 -3.38 7.29
C LEU A 27 -5.08 -4.81 6.73
N CYS A 28 -4.59 -4.95 5.50
CA CYS A 28 -4.31 -6.25 4.89
C CYS A 28 -3.30 -7.07 5.73
N ARG A 29 -2.21 -6.44 6.18
CA ARG A 29 -1.22 -7.07 7.09
C ARG A 29 -1.86 -7.45 8.42
N ARG A 30 -2.68 -6.56 9.01
CA ARG A 30 -3.39 -6.81 10.27
C ARG A 30 -4.38 -7.98 10.16
N ALA A 31 -5.01 -8.15 9.01
CA ALA A 31 -5.89 -9.28 8.70
C ALA A 31 -5.12 -10.60 8.45
N GLY A 32 -3.78 -10.59 8.49
CA GLY A 32 -2.96 -11.78 8.28
C GLY A 32 -2.76 -12.15 6.81
N HIS A 33 -3.09 -11.24 5.88
CA HIS A 33 -2.90 -11.48 4.46
C HIS A 33 -1.51 -10.99 4.00
N PRO A 34 -0.74 -11.82 3.27
CA PRO A 34 0.52 -11.41 2.68
C PRO A 34 0.31 -10.21 1.75
N GLU A 35 1.20 -9.22 1.79
CA GLU A 35 1.07 -7.97 1.02
C GLU A 35 0.95 -8.16 -0.50
N ASN A 36 1.44 -9.30 -0.99
CA ASN A 36 1.48 -9.66 -2.41
C ASN A 36 0.44 -10.72 -2.79
N THR A 37 -0.48 -11.07 -1.89
CA THR A 37 -1.57 -12.00 -2.23
C THR A 37 -2.48 -11.32 -3.24
N LYS A 38 -2.73 -12.03 -4.35
CA LYS A 38 -3.72 -11.62 -5.35
C LYS A 38 -5.04 -12.28 -5.00
N PHE A 39 -6.11 -11.48 -4.96
CA PHE A 39 -7.49 -11.93 -4.87
C PHE A 39 -8.22 -11.47 -6.14
N GLU A 40 -8.81 -12.41 -6.88
CA GLU A 40 -9.53 -12.13 -8.15
C GLU A 40 -8.71 -11.35 -9.19
N GLY A 41 -7.41 -11.64 -9.30
CA GLY A 41 -6.50 -10.97 -10.24
C GLY A 41 -6.06 -9.56 -9.82
N LYS A 42 -6.53 -9.05 -8.68
CA LYS A 42 -6.12 -7.76 -8.09
C LYS A 42 -5.36 -8.00 -6.78
N PRO A 43 -4.49 -7.07 -6.35
CA PRO A 43 -3.82 -7.23 -5.06
C PRO A 43 -4.83 -7.07 -3.91
N MET A 44 -4.77 -7.97 -2.94
CA MET A 44 -5.75 -8.12 -1.86
C MET A 44 -5.96 -6.86 -1.02
N TRP A 45 -4.93 -6.01 -0.89
CA TRP A 45 -5.05 -4.73 -0.20
C TRP A 45 -6.10 -3.80 -0.83
N MET A 46 -6.44 -3.94 -2.13
CA MET A 46 -7.48 -3.11 -2.76
C MET A 46 -8.88 -3.36 -2.18
N SER A 47 -9.14 -4.57 -1.66
CA SER A 47 -10.42 -4.88 -1.01
C SER A 47 -10.60 -4.12 0.31
N PHE A 48 -9.51 -3.65 0.92
CA PHE A 48 -9.50 -2.87 2.16
C PHE A 48 -9.49 -1.35 1.92
N LEU A 49 -9.66 -0.90 0.67
CA LEU A 49 -9.80 0.53 0.36
C LEU A 49 -11.00 1.20 1.04
N PRO A 50 -12.19 0.57 1.12
CA PRO A 50 -13.33 1.15 1.84
C PRO A 50 -13.05 1.36 3.33
N ASP A 51 -12.37 0.39 3.97
CA ASP A 51 -11.98 0.48 5.37
C ASP A 51 -10.92 1.56 5.59
N ALA A 52 -9.94 1.65 4.68
CA ALA A 52 -8.94 2.71 4.69
C ALA A 52 -9.59 4.11 4.58
N ASP A 53 -10.58 4.25 3.70
CA ASP A 53 -11.34 5.50 3.56
C ASP A 53 -12.12 5.85 4.84
N ALA A 54 -12.74 4.86 5.49
CA ALA A 54 -13.45 5.07 6.75
C ALA A 54 -12.52 5.55 7.87
N VAL A 55 -11.31 4.98 7.99
CA VAL A 55 -10.30 5.41 8.97
C VAL A 55 -9.81 6.82 8.65
N LEU A 56 -9.51 7.12 7.38
CA LEU A 56 -9.07 8.46 6.97
C LEU A 56 -10.16 9.51 7.18
N ALA A 57 -11.42 9.18 6.89
CA ALA A 57 -12.56 10.05 7.14
C ALA A 57 -12.75 10.31 8.63
N ALA A 58 -12.63 9.28 9.48
CA ALA A 58 -12.72 9.42 10.94
C ALA A 58 -11.61 10.33 11.50
N LEU A 59 -10.38 10.21 10.98
CA LEU A 59 -9.27 11.11 11.34
C LEU A 59 -9.53 12.55 10.88
N ALA A 60 -10.12 12.75 9.70
CA ALA A 60 -10.43 14.06 9.16
C ALA A 60 -11.63 14.73 9.87
N SER A 61 -12.60 13.96 10.35
CA SER A 61 -13.77 14.47 11.08
C SER A 61 -13.52 14.70 12.58
N GLY A 62 -12.37 14.29 13.09
CA GLY A 62 -11.98 14.43 14.50
C GLY A 62 -11.20 15.71 14.84
N ALA A 63 -11.13 16.68 13.91
CA ALA A 63 -10.43 17.96 14.04
C ALA A 63 -11.39 19.13 14.24
#